data_AF-A0A3M0ZVV3-F1
#
_entry.id   AF-A0A3M0ZVV3-F1
#
_cell.length_a   1.000
_cell.length_b   1.000
_cell.length_c   1.000
_cell.angle_alpha   90.00
_cell.angle_beta   90.00
_cell.angle_gamma   90.00
#
_symmetry.space_group_name_H-M   'P 1'
#
loop_
_entity.id
_entity.type
_entity.pdbx_description
1 polymer ?
#
loop_
_entity_poly.entity_id
_entity_poly.type
_entity_poly.pdbx_seq_one_letter_code
_entity_poly.pdbx_strand_id
1 'polypeptide(L)'
;MVFLRYILSFLALFFLIVGDASAYRAKVVIRKKDIKKLLNAYDLGSPVTGIPFAVYYRGRVVSGLFKEAPRNIIKLANPDTEPPRLFKAFIRKHKGKRFYAAASIIKENGVLILRISFNDKAGDHYVAKLRLSNKLTGGRMEGRFSKAPRLYLLDLPPLPAFASGNSSSPYTLLGATSSTKTYIVELSTYADQALFDLRGSSVNSYIADKINTVDSMYDTLNIGFSIVNQTILDSSVITSSDATDMLTEIRSWANNNDTSSRDAGHLFTGTDMSDSGNPRIVGLAFKGVVCNAPSYSYGESEYTSTNEAIAAIITAHELGHNLGADHDDTSQNLMSSTLDPNHTQFSSTSISQINSHISTYGSCMTQENTDPVTKIGKLKVNASRSTFKAVIKLTAGSAEGCTVALYAGRKRAHLSASNIDSKATLISSFSGSSSNMTVKVRGISDKIKNAGNVYFAVKTSCDSSYTNYSSVKGLALEGGGKRSKRKWIKRLAQKAS
;
A
#
# COMPACT_ATOMS: atom_id res chain seq x y z
N MET A 1 7.71 22.37 -12.02
CA MET A 1 6.93 23.09 -10.99
C MET A 1 6.47 22.19 -9.84
N VAL A 2 5.84 21.03 -10.08
CA VAL A 2 5.51 20.06 -9.00
C VAL A 2 6.77 19.52 -8.32
N PHE A 3 7.76 19.08 -9.09
CA PHE A 3 9.07 18.65 -8.57
C PHE A 3 9.81 19.75 -7.78
N LEU A 4 9.70 21.01 -8.25
CA LEU A 4 10.31 22.17 -7.59
C LEU A 4 9.58 22.55 -6.29
N ARG A 5 8.24 22.38 -6.23
CA ARG A 5 7.44 22.57 -5.01
C ARG A 5 7.70 21.50 -3.95
N TYR A 6 8.02 20.28 -4.37
CA TYR A 6 8.48 19.22 -3.46
C TYR A 6 9.90 19.51 -2.95
N ILE A 7 10.82 19.98 -3.80
CA ILE A 7 12.17 20.40 -3.39
C ILE A 7 12.13 21.62 -2.46
N LEU A 8 11.25 22.59 -2.71
CA LEU A 8 11.05 23.74 -1.82
C LEU A 8 10.37 23.36 -0.50
N SER A 9 9.42 22.43 -0.53
CA SER A 9 8.86 21.86 0.72
C SER A 9 9.89 21.02 1.48
N PHE A 10 10.81 20.37 0.78
CA PHE A 10 11.93 19.57 1.30
C PHE A 10 12.98 20.46 1.96
N LEU A 11 13.40 21.55 1.30
CA LEU A 11 14.29 22.56 1.88
C LEU A 11 13.64 23.22 3.11
N ALA A 12 12.37 23.61 3.03
CA ALA A 12 11.68 24.22 4.16
C ALA A 12 11.54 23.27 5.36
N LEU A 13 11.30 21.97 5.14
CA LEU A 13 11.24 21.00 6.23
C LEU A 13 12.63 20.71 6.81
N PHE A 14 13.69 20.76 6.00
CA PHE A 14 15.07 20.53 6.42
C PHE A 14 15.64 21.69 7.28
N PHE A 15 15.39 22.94 6.88
CA PHE A 15 15.84 24.12 7.65
C PHE A 15 15.12 24.30 8.99
N LEU A 16 13.91 23.75 9.16
CA LEU A 16 13.10 23.89 10.38
C LEU A 16 13.49 22.95 11.54
N ILE A 17 14.48 22.06 11.35
CA ILE A 17 14.81 21.02 12.34
C ILE A 17 16.24 21.17 12.90
N VAL A 18 16.89 22.31 12.65
CA VAL A 18 18.23 22.62 13.18
C VAL A 18 18.18 23.17 14.63
N GLY A 19 17.00 23.50 15.17
CA GLY A 19 16.82 23.88 16.57
C GLY A 19 16.31 22.72 17.44
N ASP A 20 17.06 22.35 18.47
CA ASP A 20 16.71 21.39 19.53
C ASP A 20 16.58 19.91 19.16
N ALA A 21 17.71 19.30 18.77
CA ALA A 21 17.85 17.85 18.68
C ALA A 21 18.74 17.29 19.81
N SER A 22 18.50 17.66 21.07
CA SER A 22 19.01 16.94 22.23
C SER A 22 17.85 16.16 22.89
N ALA A 23 18.10 14.88 23.21
CA ALA A 23 17.27 13.95 23.99
C ALA A 23 16.35 12.89 23.30
N TYR A 24 16.23 12.77 21.96
CA TYR A 24 15.38 11.69 21.37
C TYR A 24 16.04 10.90 20.23
N ARG A 25 16.03 9.56 20.34
CA ARG A 25 16.66 8.62 19.38
C ARG A 25 15.86 8.44 18.07
N ALA A 26 14.54 8.72 18.04
CA ALA A 26 13.82 9.04 16.80
C ALA A 26 12.51 9.80 16.99
N LYS A 27 12.18 10.69 16.03
CA LYS A 27 10.92 11.47 15.99
C LYS A 27 10.38 11.57 14.57
N VAL A 28 9.07 11.62 14.41
CA VAL A 28 8.39 12.02 13.17
C VAL A 28 7.82 13.42 13.30
N VAL A 29 7.94 14.21 12.24
CA VAL A 29 7.43 15.58 12.17
C VAL A 29 6.56 15.75 10.93
N ILE A 30 5.34 16.25 11.14
CA ILE A 30 4.38 16.57 10.08
C ILE A 30 3.90 18.01 10.26
N ARG A 31 3.81 18.77 9.16
CA ARG A 31 3.37 20.18 9.22
C ARG A 31 1.86 20.27 9.44
N LYS A 32 1.43 21.27 10.22
CA LYS A 32 0.00 21.54 10.50
C LYS A 32 -0.86 21.63 9.23
N LYS A 33 -0.35 22.26 8.17
CA LYS A 33 -1.07 22.37 6.88
C LYS A 33 -1.28 21.03 6.18
N ASP A 34 -0.37 20.07 6.37
CA ASP A 34 -0.45 18.75 5.76
C ASP A 34 -1.35 17.83 6.60
N ILE A 35 -1.38 18.02 7.93
CA ILE A 35 -2.36 17.40 8.84
C ILE A 35 -3.79 17.86 8.54
N LYS A 36 -4.00 19.17 8.35
CA LYS A 36 -5.31 19.71 7.95
C LYS A 36 -5.81 19.12 6.62
N LYS A 37 -4.90 18.93 5.65
CA LYS A 37 -5.26 18.28 4.39
C LYS A 37 -5.64 16.82 4.59
N LEU A 38 -4.93 16.12 5.48
CA LEU A 38 -5.18 14.72 5.80
C LEU A 38 -6.52 14.55 6.53
N LEU A 39 -6.82 15.41 7.51
CA LEU A 39 -8.12 15.44 8.22
C LEU A 39 -9.26 15.80 7.26
N ASN A 40 -9.13 16.87 6.47
CA ASN A 40 -10.16 17.23 5.49
C ASN A 40 -10.38 16.14 4.43
N ALA A 41 -9.31 15.43 4.04
CA ALA A 41 -9.45 14.34 3.08
C ALA A 41 -10.07 13.09 3.73
N TYR A 42 -9.88 12.87 5.03
CA TYR A 42 -10.55 11.84 5.81
C TYR A 42 -12.06 12.12 5.88
N ASP A 43 -12.45 13.32 6.33
CA ASP A 43 -13.85 13.73 6.48
C ASP A 43 -14.63 13.70 5.15
N LEU A 44 -13.95 13.96 4.02
CA LEU A 44 -14.56 14.03 2.69
C LEU A 44 -14.40 12.74 1.86
N GLY A 45 -13.88 11.65 2.44
CA GLY A 45 -13.60 10.40 1.70
C GLY A 45 -12.71 10.59 0.47
N SER A 46 -11.90 11.65 0.45
CA SER A 46 -11.19 12.11 -0.74
C SER A 46 -9.79 11.48 -0.84
N PRO A 47 -9.31 11.11 -2.06
CA PRO A 47 -7.99 10.53 -2.24
C PRO A 47 -6.87 11.47 -1.76
N VAL A 48 -5.87 10.93 -1.06
CA VAL A 48 -4.74 11.74 -0.59
C VAL A 48 -3.56 11.57 -1.53
N THR A 49 -3.34 12.61 -2.34
CA THR A 49 -2.21 12.72 -3.31
C THR A 49 -0.81 12.63 -2.68
N GLY A 50 -0.74 12.77 -1.35
CA GLY A 50 0.38 12.35 -0.52
C GLY A 50 0.71 13.30 0.64
N ILE A 51 1.15 12.76 1.77
CA ILE A 51 1.50 13.51 2.99
C ILE A 51 3.02 13.50 3.19
N PRO A 52 3.70 14.66 3.07
CA PRO A 52 5.11 14.76 3.39
C PRO A 52 5.34 14.60 4.90
N PHE A 53 6.36 13.84 5.27
CA PHE A 53 6.82 13.71 6.65
C PHE A 53 8.36 13.68 6.71
N ALA A 54 8.90 14.03 7.87
CA ALA A 54 10.30 13.83 8.21
C ALA A 54 10.42 12.92 9.42
N VAL A 55 11.37 12.01 9.37
CA VAL A 55 11.83 11.18 10.47
C VAL A 55 13.24 11.64 10.85
N TYR A 56 13.41 12.08 12.08
CA TYR A 56 14.71 12.21 12.71
C TYR A 56 15.07 10.86 13.33
N TYR A 57 16.21 10.29 12.98
CA TYR A 57 16.69 9.03 13.53
C TYR A 57 18.22 9.03 13.59
N ARG A 58 18.79 8.76 14.78
CA ARG A 58 20.24 8.69 15.03
C ARG A 58 21.04 9.86 14.43
N GLY A 59 20.60 11.09 14.69
CA GLY A 59 21.26 12.32 14.22
C GLY A 59 21.12 12.59 12.72
N ARG A 60 20.26 11.85 12.02
CA ARG A 60 20.00 12.05 10.58
C ARG A 60 18.53 12.36 10.33
N VAL A 61 18.29 13.27 9.39
CA VAL A 61 16.97 13.58 8.87
C VAL A 61 16.71 12.69 7.67
N VAL A 62 15.58 12.00 7.67
CA VAL A 62 15.13 11.22 6.53
C VAL A 62 13.69 11.63 6.24
N SER A 63 13.39 11.99 5.00
CA SER A 63 12.03 12.40 4.63
C SER A 63 11.37 11.35 3.76
N GLY A 64 10.05 11.30 3.86
CA GLY A 64 9.21 10.44 3.06
C GLY A 64 7.96 11.16 2.58
N LEU A 65 7.24 10.49 1.70
CA LEU A 65 5.93 10.91 1.22
C LEU A 65 5.01 9.72 1.38
N PHE A 66 4.06 9.81 2.31
CA PHE A 66 2.96 8.86 2.38
C PHE A 66 2.12 9.03 1.13
N LYS A 67 1.83 7.94 0.45
CA LYS A 67 0.84 7.85 -0.61
C LYS A 67 -0.18 6.82 -0.16
N GLU A 68 -1.43 7.07 -0.52
CA GLU A 68 -2.47 6.05 -0.38
C GLU A 68 -2.00 4.77 -1.08
N ALA A 69 -2.12 3.65 -0.38
CA ALA A 69 -1.55 2.40 -0.86
C ALA A 69 -2.18 2.04 -2.21
N PRO A 70 -1.37 1.82 -3.28
CA PRO A 70 -1.88 1.68 -4.64
C PRO A 70 -2.42 0.28 -4.95
N ARG A 71 -2.08 -0.73 -4.13
CA ARG A 71 -2.65 -2.08 -4.26
C ARG A 71 -4.06 -2.02 -3.67
N ASN A 72 -5.00 -2.83 -4.16
CA ASN A 72 -6.33 -2.95 -3.56
C ASN A 72 -6.23 -3.67 -2.20
N ILE A 73 -5.46 -3.12 -1.24
CA ILE A 73 -5.01 -3.84 -0.04
C ILE A 73 -6.19 -4.21 0.86
N ILE A 74 -7.31 -3.50 0.79
CA ILE A 74 -8.45 -3.76 1.65
C ILE A 74 -9.73 -3.32 0.93
N LYS A 75 -10.58 -4.28 0.52
CA LYS A 75 -12.02 -4.03 0.46
C LYS A 75 -12.52 -4.34 1.87
N LEU A 76 -12.84 -3.32 2.65
CA LEU A 76 -13.49 -3.60 3.92
C LEU A 76 -14.86 -4.18 3.62
N ALA A 77 -15.09 -5.38 4.14
CA ALA A 77 -16.34 -6.09 3.96
C ALA A 77 -17.52 -5.41 4.70
N ASN A 78 -17.24 -4.55 5.70
CA ASN A 78 -18.27 -3.96 6.54
C ASN A 78 -18.45 -2.44 6.30
N PRO A 79 -19.64 -1.98 5.85
CA PRO A 79 -19.94 -0.56 5.63
C PRO A 79 -20.05 0.29 6.92
N ASP A 80 -20.19 -0.34 8.10
CA ASP A 80 -20.43 0.36 9.37
C ASP A 80 -19.15 0.70 10.15
N THR A 81 -18.00 0.20 9.73
CA THR A 81 -16.69 0.56 10.29
C THR A 81 -16.01 1.61 9.43
N GLU A 82 -15.73 2.80 9.98
CA GLU A 82 -14.98 3.84 9.26
C GLU A 82 -13.64 3.24 8.76
N PRO A 83 -13.40 3.18 7.42
CA PRO A 83 -12.24 2.52 6.87
C PRO A 83 -10.94 3.09 7.43
N PRO A 84 -10.00 2.26 7.93
CA PRO A 84 -8.66 2.76 8.18
C PRO A 84 -8.09 3.22 6.84
N ARG A 85 -7.57 4.44 6.82
CA ARG A 85 -6.88 4.92 5.62
C ARG A 85 -5.45 4.43 5.66
N LEU A 86 -5.10 3.58 4.72
CA LEU A 86 -3.77 3.00 4.63
C LEU A 86 -2.87 3.75 3.67
N PHE A 87 -1.63 3.90 4.09
CA PHE A 87 -0.60 4.61 3.36
C PHE A 87 0.69 3.80 3.34
N LYS A 88 1.39 3.90 2.22
CA LYS A 88 2.78 3.48 2.09
C LYS A 88 3.67 4.69 1.86
N ALA A 89 4.87 4.64 2.39
CA ALA A 89 5.90 5.61 2.12
C ALA A 89 7.23 4.94 1.81
N PHE A 90 8.00 5.62 0.97
CA PHE A 90 9.43 5.39 0.84
C PHE A 90 10.16 6.42 1.66
N ILE A 91 11.00 5.97 2.57
CA ILE A 91 11.91 6.82 3.31
C ILE A 91 13.26 6.80 2.59
N ARG A 92 13.72 7.97 2.13
CA ARG A 92 14.93 8.08 1.31
C ARG A 92 16.12 8.52 2.14
N LYS A 93 17.06 7.61 2.44
CA LYS A 93 18.31 7.94 3.14
C LYS A 93 19.19 8.85 2.28
N HIS A 94 19.88 9.81 2.89
CA HIS A 94 20.98 10.52 2.25
C HIS A 94 22.04 9.48 1.82
N LYS A 95 22.35 9.40 0.51
CA LYS A 95 23.23 8.40 -0.13
C LYS A 95 22.64 6.98 -0.39
N GLY A 96 21.37 6.87 -0.76
CA GLY A 96 21.01 5.90 -1.82
C GLY A 96 20.42 4.52 -1.47
N LYS A 97 19.84 4.30 -0.28
CA LYS A 97 18.89 3.19 -0.09
C LYS A 97 17.54 3.71 0.39
N ARG A 98 16.45 3.18 -0.19
CA ARG A 98 15.06 3.42 0.25
C ARG A 98 14.69 2.31 1.23
N PHE A 99 13.88 2.63 2.23
CA PHE A 99 13.20 1.62 3.04
C PHE A 99 11.72 1.98 3.14
N TYR A 100 10.89 0.96 3.34
CA TYR A 100 9.45 1.09 3.38
C TYR A 100 8.99 1.51 4.77
N ALA A 101 7.96 2.34 4.78
CA ALA A 101 7.21 2.66 5.97
C ALA A 101 5.72 2.49 5.65
N ALA A 102 5.01 1.88 6.57
CA ALA A 102 3.57 1.80 6.57
C ALA A 102 3.02 2.92 7.46
N ALA A 103 1.87 3.47 7.08
CA ALA A 103 1.09 4.28 7.99
C ALA A 103 -0.39 4.02 7.81
N SER A 104 -1.12 4.17 8.89
CA SER A 104 -2.57 4.04 8.92
C SER A 104 -3.17 5.22 9.68
N ILE A 105 -4.34 5.67 9.25
CA ILE A 105 -5.21 6.49 10.06
C ILE A 105 -6.30 5.58 10.58
N ILE A 106 -6.30 5.36 11.88
CA ILE A 106 -7.28 4.54 12.60
C ILE A 106 -8.05 5.42 13.58
N LYS A 107 -9.28 5.04 13.89
CA LYS A 107 -10.09 5.69 14.94
C LYS A 107 -10.05 4.81 16.18
N GLU A 108 -9.35 5.27 17.21
CA GLU A 108 -9.29 4.63 18.52
C GLU A 108 -10.15 5.46 19.49
N ASN A 109 -11.22 4.90 20.03
CA ASN A 109 -12.11 5.56 21.01
C ASN A 109 -12.60 6.96 20.58
N GLY A 110 -13.01 7.10 19.31
CA GLY A 110 -13.47 8.36 18.74
C GLY A 110 -12.37 9.36 18.37
N VAL A 111 -11.09 9.02 18.59
CA VAL A 111 -9.93 9.87 18.25
C VAL A 111 -9.20 9.31 17.04
N LEU A 112 -8.93 10.16 16.04
CA LEU A 112 -8.12 9.78 14.88
C LEU A 112 -6.63 9.71 15.26
N ILE A 113 -6.03 8.54 15.04
CA ILE A 113 -4.63 8.25 15.29
C ILE A 113 -3.94 7.97 13.95
N LEU A 114 -2.90 8.74 13.65
CA LEU A 114 -1.94 8.37 12.61
C LEU A 114 -0.88 7.47 13.24
N ARG A 115 -0.94 6.17 12.94
CA ARG A 115 0.09 5.21 13.28
C ARG A 115 1.08 5.12 12.13
N ILE A 116 2.37 5.16 12.43
CA ILE A 116 3.45 5.05 11.45
C ILE A 116 4.39 3.96 11.95
N SER A 117 4.68 2.99 11.10
CA SER A 117 5.65 1.95 11.36
C SER A 117 6.69 1.87 10.24
N PHE A 118 7.92 1.53 10.59
CA PHE A 118 8.95 1.24 9.60
C PHE A 118 9.98 0.26 10.15
N ASN A 119 10.62 -0.45 9.23
CA ASN A 119 11.74 -1.34 9.51
C ASN A 119 13.03 -0.64 9.07
N ASP A 120 14.04 -0.65 9.93
CA ASP A 120 15.34 -0.12 9.57
C ASP A 120 16.22 -1.17 8.85
N LYS A 121 17.45 -0.80 8.50
CA LYS A 121 18.36 -1.72 7.80
C LYS A 121 18.86 -2.88 8.65
N ALA A 122 18.85 -2.73 9.97
CA ALA A 122 19.23 -3.78 10.90
C ALA A 122 18.06 -4.75 11.18
N GLY A 123 16.86 -4.47 10.64
CA GLY A 123 15.66 -5.26 10.89
C GLY A 123 14.80 -4.73 12.04
N ASP A 124 15.29 -3.71 12.78
CA ASP A 124 14.60 -3.14 13.94
C ASP A 124 13.24 -2.53 13.55
N HIS A 125 12.17 -2.92 14.26
CA HIS A 125 10.84 -2.34 14.09
C HIS A 125 10.61 -1.11 14.98
N TYR A 126 10.10 -0.03 14.38
CA TYR A 126 9.78 1.21 15.07
C TYR A 126 8.34 1.64 14.81
N VAL A 127 7.64 2.07 15.86
CA VAL A 127 6.26 2.55 15.78
C VAL A 127 6.13 3.94 16.41
N ALA A 128 5.40 4.83 15.75
CA ALA A 128 4.95 6.11 16.29
C ALA A 128 3.43 6.21 16.18
N LYS A 129 2.77 6.71 17.23
CA LYS A 129 1.35 7.06 17.23
C LYS A 129 1.21 8.57 17.37
N LEU A 130 0.43 9.22 16.50
CA LEU A 130 0.13 10.64 16.56
C LEU A 130 -1.38 10.85 16.65
N ARG A 131 -1.84 11.48 17.73
CA ARG A 131 -3.22 11.94 17.86
C ARG A 131 -3.47 13.11 16.90
N LEU A 132 -4.29 12.89 15.89
CA LEU A 132 -4.63 13.91 14.91
C LEU A 132 -5.65 14.87 15.51
N SER A 133 -5.35 16.17 15.43
CA SER A 133 -6.22 17.22 15.96
C SER A 133 -6.08 18.51 15.15
N ASN A 134 -7.20 19.19 14.96
CA ASN A 134 -7.25 20.53 14.36
C ASN A 134 -6.75 21.63 15.33
N LYS A 135 -6.69 21.33 16.63
CA LYS A 135 -6.29 22.25 17.70
C LYS A 135 -4.78 22.18 17.99
N LEU A 136 -3.95 22.42 16.98
CA LEU A 136 -2.49 22.52 17.17
C LEU A 136 -2.09 23.94 17.59
N THR A 137 -1.41 24.10 18.73
CA THR A 137 -0.84 25.38 19.22
C THR A 137 0.40 25.81 18.45
N GLY A 138 1.08 24.89 17.75
CA GLY A 138 2.27 25.15 16.92
C GLY A 138 2.07 24.91 15.41
N GLY A 139 3.12 25.21 14.61
CA GLY A 139 3.13 24.99 13.16
C GLY A 139 3.32 23.53 12.70
N ARG A 140 3.58 22.61 13.65
CA ARG A 140 3.91 21.20 13.42
C ARG A 140 3.26 20.30 14.48
N MET A 141 3.15 19.02 14.15
CA MET A 141 2.88 17.94 15.08
C MET A 141 4.10 17.01 15.10
N GLU A 142 4.46 16.55 16.28
CA GLU A 142 5.59 15.64 16.50
C GLU A 142 5.07 14.34 17.11
N GLY A 143 5.56 13.22 16.59
CA GLY A 143 5.41 11.90 17.20
C GLY A 143 6.77 11.34 17.58
N ARG A 144 6.85 10.60 18.68
CA ARG A 144 8.07 9.87 19.05
C ARG A 144 7.95 8.45 18.53
N PHE A 145 9.04 7.91 18.00
CA PHE A 145 9.11 6.49 17.71
C PHE A 145 9.56 5.76 18.97
N SER A 146 8.86 4.68 19.27
CA SER A 146 9.31 3.66 20.20
C SER A 146 9.86 2.50 19.38
N LYS A 147 11.06 2.04 19.76
CA LYS A 147 11.59 0.75 19.28
C LYS A 147 10.75 -0.34 19.95
N ALA A 148 10.34 -1.36 19.19
CA ALA A 148 9.66 -2.50 19.79
C ALA A 148 10.58 -3.16 20.85
N PRO A 149 10.08 -3.42 22.08
CA PRO A 149 10.89 -4.02 23.13
C PRO A 149 11.33 -5.42 22.71
N ARG A 150 12.54 -5.85 23.07
CA ARG A 150 13.00 -7.23 22.82
C ARG A 150 12.16 -8.19 23.65
N LEU A 151 11.36 -8.98 22.95
CA LEU A 151 10.62 -10.12 23.47
C LEU A 151 11.05 -11.30 22.61
N TYR A 152 11.41 -12.41 23.25
CA TYR A 152 11.68 -13.68 22.58
C TYR A 152 10.47 -14.57 22.83
N LEU A 153 9.72 -14.86 21.78
CA LEU A 153 8.54 -15.71 21.85
C LEU A 153 8.74 -16.91 20.94
N LEU A 154 8.23 -18.05 21.40
CA LEU A 154 8.39 -19.31 20.71
C LEU A 154 7.26 -19.42 19.70
N ASP A 155 7.62 -19.75 18.48
CA ASP A 155 6.67 -20.22 17.49
C ASP A 155 6.76 -21.75 17.40
N LEU A 156 5.63 -22.40 17.20
CA LEU A 156 5.59 -23.84 17.02
C LEU A 156 6.03 -24.21 15.59
N PRO A 157 6.65 -25.38 15.38
CA PRO A 157 6.86 -25.88 14.03
C PRO A 157 5.52 -25.92 13.28
N PRO A 158 5.47 -25.45 12.02
CA PRO A 158 4.21 -25.37 11.30
C PRO A 158 3.65 -26.76 11.02
N LEU A 159 2.34 -26.91 11.05
CA LEU A 159 1.69 -28.19 10.82
C LEU A 159 1.73 -28.57 9.33
N PRO A 160 2.03 -29.82 8.96
CA PRO A 160 1.88 -30.25 7.59
C PRO A 160 0.39 -30.32 7.22
N ALA A 161 0.06 -29.90 6.00
CA ALA A 161 -1.29 -30.08 5.45
C ALA A 161 -1.69 -31.57 5.33
N PHE A 162 -0.70 -32.46 5.22
CA PHE A 162 -0.85 -33.91 5.10
C PHE A 162 0.25 -34.64 5.89
N ALA A 163 -0.14 -35.54 6.80
CA ALA A 163 0.79 -36.50 7.40
C ALA A 163 1.10 -37.64 6.40
N SER A 164 1.95 -37.38 5.39
CA SER A 164 2.53 -38.45 4.56
C SER A 164 3.75 -37.99 3.75
N GLY A 165 4.92 -38.56 4.07
CA GLY A 165 5.80 -39.16 3.07
C GLY A 165 6.82 -38.28 2.32
N ASN A 166 8.08 -38.42 2.74
CA ASN A 166 9.33 -38.18 2.00
C ASN A 166 9.77 -36.73 1.68
N SER A 167 10.61 -36.26 2.59
CA SER A 167 11.76 -35.41 2.36
C SER A 167 12.63 -35.82 1.17
N SER A 168 13.26 -34.80 0.58
CA SER A 168 14.35 -34.77 -0.40
C SER A 168 13.96 -34.77 -1.89
N SER A 169 14.08 -33.59 -2.51
CA SER A 169 14.33 -33.47 -3.95
C SER A 169 15.27 -32.29 -4.22
N PRO A 170 16.26 -32.44 -5.13
CA PRO A 170 17.33 -31.47 -5.33
C PRO A 170 16.84 -30.31 -6.21
N TYR A 171 16.86 -29.10 -5.68
CA TYR A 171 16.45 -27.91 -6.42
C TYR A 171 17.46 -27.60 -7.53
N THR A 172 17.02 -27.72 -8.78
CA THR A 172 17.73 -27.15 -9.92
C THR A 172 17.36 -25.67 -10.01
N LEU A 173 18.35 -24.80 -9.82
CA LEU A 173 18.25 -23.35 -9.97
C LEU A 173 17.91 -22.99 -11.43
N LEU A 174 16.63 -22.75 -11.71
CA LEU A 174 16.23 -22.04 -12.92
C LEU A 174 16.28 -20.54 -12.63
N GLY A 175 17.18 -19.87 -13.34
CA GLY A 175 17.44 -18.44 -13.20
C GLY A 175 16.16 -17.61 -13.31
N ALA A 176 15.88 -16.86 -12.24
CA ALA A 176 14.78 -15.90 -12.19
C ALA A 176 14.94 -14.87 -13.32
N THR A 177 14.17 -15.04 -14.38
CA THR A 177 13.92 -13.97 -15.33
C THR A 177 13.07 -12.91 -14.65
N SER A 178 13.57 -11.67 -14.68
CA SER A 178 13.00 -10.47 -14.09
C SER A 178 11.61 -10.15 -14.66
N SER A 179 10.59 -10.82 -14.13
CA SER A 179 9.18 -10.44 -14.29
C SER A 179 8.71 -9.74 -13.01
N THR A 180 8.42 -8.44 -13.08
CA THR A 180 7.90 -7.64 -11.96
C THR A 180 6.42 -7.92 -11.72
N LYS A 181 6.06 -9.18 -11.48
CA LYS A 181 4.71 -9.55 -11.05
C LYS A 181 4.65 -9.41 -9.54
N THR A 182 3.70 -8.63 -9.05
CA THR A 182 3.34 -8.68 -7.63
C THR A 182 2.23 -9.69 -7.47
N TYR A 183 2.43 -10.69 -6.63
CA TYR A 183 1.36 -11.59 -6.23
C TYR A 183 0.56 -10.97 -5.08
N ILE A 184 -0.76 -11.01 -5.17
CA ILE A 184 -1.65 -10.58 -4.10
C ILE A 184 -2.27 -11.81 -3.48
N VAL A 185 -2.06 -11.97 -2.16
CA VAL A 185 -2.77 -12.95 -1.32
C VAL A 185 -4.12 -12.33 -0.92
N GLU A 186 -5.22 -12.92 -1.40
CA GLU A 186 -6.57 -12.62 -0.93
C GLU A 186 -6.80 -13.26 0.45
N LEU A 187 -7.00 -12.43 1.48
CA LEU A 187 -7.01 -12.83 2.88
C LEU A 187 -8.38 -12.60 3.51
N SER A 188 -8.99 -13.66 4.05
CA SER A 188 -10.05 -13.51 5.05
C SER A 188 -9.45 -13.37 6.45
N THR A 189 -9.94 -12.40 7.22
CA THR A 189 -9.48 -12.19 8.61
C THR A 189 -10.58 -12.50 9.61
N TYR A 190 -10.23 -13.20 10.67
CA TYR A 190 -11.15 -13.55 11.75
C TYR A 190 -10.67 -12.94 13.06
N ALA A 191 -11.55 -12.30 13.82
CA ALA A 191 -11.27 -11.82 15.17
C ALA A 191 -12.11 -12.63 16.15
N ASP A 192 -11.50 -13.20 17.19
CA ASP A 192 -12.26 -13.83 18.26
C ASP A 192 -12.89 -12.80 19.20
N GLN A 193 -13.77 -13.27 20.09
CA GLN A 193 -14.42 -12.42 21.07
C GLN A 193 -13.40 -11.76 22.01
N ALA A 194 -12.32 -12.44 22.38
CA ALA A 194 -11.27 -11.87 23.24
C ALA A 194 -10.60 -10.65 22.59
N LEU A 195 -10.28 -10.70 21.28
CA LEU A 195 -9.73 -9.54 20.58
C LEU A 195 -10.76 -8.43 20.43
N PHE A 196 -12.03 -8.79 20.19
CA PHE A 196 -13.12 -7.82 20.14
C PHE A 196 -13.29 -7.10 21.49
N ASP A 197 -13.21 -7.80 22.62
CA ASP A 197 -13.31 -7.18 23.95
C ASP A 197 -12.15 -6.20 24.20
N LEU A 198 -10.96 -6.50 23.67
CA LEU A 198 -9.77 -5.65 23.77
C LEU A 198 -9.79 -4.42 22.86
N ARG A 199 -10.56 -4.43 21.76
CA ARG A 199 -10.50 -3.40 20.70
C ARG A 199 -11.84 -2.74 20.39
N GLY A 200 -12.93 -3.31 20.86
CA GLY A 200 -14.30 -2.94 20.55
C GLY A 200 -14.60 -2.92 19.05
N SER A 201 -15.47 -2.00 18.65
CA SER A 201 -15.87 -1.79 17.26
C SER A 201 -14.72 -1.42 16.31
N SER A 202 -13.54 -1.09 16.83
CA SER A 202 -12.35 -0.77 16.03
C SER A 202 -11.52 -2.00 15.64
N VAL A 203 -11.92 -3.23 16.03
CA VAL A 203 -11.12 -4.45 15.80
C VAL A 203 -10.76 -4.69 14.33
N ASN A 204 -11.70 -4.52 13.41
CA ASN A 204 -11.45 -4.72 11.98
C ASN A 204 -10.45 -3.70 11.42
N SER A 205 -10.58 -2.44 11.84
CA SER A 205 -9.65 -1.37 11.49
C SER A 205 -8.26 -1.57 12.08
N TYR A 206 -8.21 -2.19 13.27
CA TYR A 206 -6.97 -2.59 13.92
C TYR A 206 -6.28 -3.73 13.16
N ILE A 207 -6.99 -4.79 12.78
CA ILE A 207 -6.46 -5.90 11.97
C ILE A 207 -5.92 -5.37 10.63
N ALA A 208 -6.69 -4.53 9.95
CA ALA A 208 -6.29 -3.86 8.72
C ALA A 208 -4.98 -3.06 8.83
N ASP A 209 -4.76 -2.35 9.94
CA ASP A 209 -3.49 -1.66 10.23
C ASP A 209 -2.31 -2.64 10.38
N LYS A 210 -2.57 -3.80 10.99
CA LYS A 210 -1.56 -4.84 11.19
C LYS A 210 -1.19 -5.51 9.87
N ILE A 211 -2.18 -5.85 9.04
CA ILE A 211 -1.95 -6.33 7.67
C ILE A 211 -1.18 -5.33 6.83
N ASN A 212 -1.44 -4.02 6.96
CA ASN A 212 -0.63 -2.99 6.28
C ASN A 212 0.84 -2.98 6.75
N THR A 213 1.09 -3.35 8.00
CA THR A 213 2.45 -3.52 8.53
C THR A 213 3.09 -4.80 7.98
N VAL A 214 2.36 -5.93 7.98
CA VAL A 214 2.77 -7.23 7.40
C VAL A 214 3.16 -7.05 5.93
N ASP A 215 2.30 -6.42 5.13
CA ASP A 215 2.52 -6.19 3.70
C ASP A 215 3.80 -5.39 3.41
N SER A 216 4.29 -4.58 4.36
CA SER A 216 5.59 -3.91 4.23
C SER A 216 6.80 -4.83 4.41
N MET A 217 6.64 -5.96 5.14
CA MET A 217 7.68 -6.97 5.36
C MET A 217 7.84 -7.91 4.16
N TYR A 218 6.77 -8.10 3.38
CA TYR A 218 6.75 -8.92 2.17
C TYR A 218 7.21 -8.19 0.89
N ASP A 219 7.57 -6.91 0.99
CA ASP A 219 7.92 -6.12 -0.20
C ASP A 219 9.12 -6.69 -0.97
N THR A 220 10.11 -7.26 -0.28
CA THR A 220 11.28 -7.89 -0.93
C THR A 220 10.91 -9.13 -1.76
N LEU A 221 9.75 -9.73 -1.50
CA LEU A 221 9.21 -10.89 -2.22
C LEU A 221 8.28 -10.48 -3.38
N ASN A 222 8.00 -9.18 -3.55
CA ASN A 222 6.92 -8.69 -4.42
C ASN A 222 5.57 -9.36 -4.12
N ILE A 223 5.27 -9.63 -2.85
CA ILE A 223 3.97 -10.12 -2.41
C ILE A 223 3.22 -8.97 -1.76
N GLY A 224 1.90 -8.95 -1.90
CA GLY A 224 1.01 -8.08 -1.15
C GLY A 224 -0.21 -8.83 -0.64
N PHE A 225 -0.98 -8.17 0.21
CA PHE A 225 -2.18 -8.75 0.80
C PHE A 225 -3.40 -7.90 0.46
N SER A 226 -4.53 -8.56 0.20
CA SER A 226 -5.84 -7.93 0.03
C SER A 226 -6.82 -8.54 1.00
N ILE A 227 -7.39 -7.75 1.92
CA ILE A 227 -8.48 -8.24 2.77
C ILE A 227 -9.74 -8.33 1.91
N VAL A 228 -10.28 -9.55 1.78
CA VAL A 228 -11.50 -9.85 1.01
C VAL A 228 -12.72 -10.03 1.91
N ASN A 229 -12.52 -10.46 3.15
CA ASN A 229 -13.55 -10.61 4.17
C ASN A 229 -12.99 -10.35 5.57
N GLN A 230 -13.83 -9.81 6.47
CA GLN A 230 -13.52 -9.68 7.88
C GLN A 230 -14.70 -10.15 8.72
N THR A 231 -14.44 -11.06 9.65
CA THR A 231 -15.48 -11.61 10.51
C THR A 231 -15.09 -11.52 11.98
N ILE A 232 -16.00 -11.03 12.81
CA ILE A 232 -15.92 -11.13 14.26
C ILE A 232 -16.66 -12.40 14.64
N LEU A 233 -15.97 -13.34 15.26
CA LEU A 233 -16.50 -14.64 15.61
C LEU A 233 -17.33 -14.54 16.89
N ASP A 234 -18.38 -15.34 16.97
CA ASP A 234 -19.08 -15.56 18.23
C ASP A 234 -18.16 -16.29 19.22
N SER A 235 -18.32 -16.02 20.52
CA SER A 235 -17.55 -16.66 21.59
C SER A 235 -17.61 -18.20 21.62
N SER A 236 -18.59 -18.81 20.96
CA SER A 236 -18.73 -20.27 20.84
C SER A 236 -17.89 -20.89 19.72
N VAL A 237 -17.25 -20.09 18.85
CA VAL A 237 -16.47 -20.61 17.72
C VAL A 237 -15.07 -21.03 18.14
N ILE A 238 -14.39 -20.18 18.92
CA ILE A 238 -13.05 -20.43 19.44
C ILE A 238 -13.21 -20.68 20.94
N THR A 239 -12.99 -21.92 21.37
CA THR A 239 -13.27 -22.36 22.75
C THR A 239 -12.03 -22.84 23.49
N SER A 240 -10.96 -23.17 22.75
CA SER A 240 -9.68 -23.56 23.32
C SER A 240 -8.73 -22.36 23.47
N SER A 241 -7.72 -22.51 24.34
CA SER A 241 -6.51 -21.68 24.36
C SER A 241 -5.27 -22.46 23.88
N ASP A 242 -5.45 -23.71 23.46
CA ASP A 242 -4.41 -24.51 22.82
C ASP A 242 -4.34 -24.16 21.32
N ALA A 243 -3.17 -23.75 20.84
CA ALA A 243 -2.99 -23.26 19.47
C ALA A 243 -3.35 -24.31 18.41
N THR A 244 -3.09 -25.60 18.67
CA THR A 244 -3.44 -26.65 17.71
C THR A 244 -4.95 -26.81 17.58
N ASP A 245 -5.65 -26.75 18.71
CA ASP A 245 -7.11 -26.83 18.76
C ASP A 245 -7.75 -25.57 18.15
N MET A 246 -7.26 -24.39 18.51
CA MET A 246 -7.74 -23.10 17.97
C MET A 246 -7.61 -23.04 16.44
N LEU A 247 -6.45 -23.43 15.90
CA LEU A 247 -6.24 -23.47 14.45
C LEU A 247 -7.18 -24.47 13.77
N THR A 248 -7.52 -25.57 14.45
CA THR A 248 -8.48 -26.57 13.96
C THR A 248 -9.92 -26.05 14.01
N GLU A 249 -10.29 -25.35 15.08
CA GLU A 249 -11.60 -24.71 15.26
C GLU A 249 -11.86 -23.68 14.17
N ILE A 250 -10.93 -22.75 13.94
CA ILE A 250 -11.12 -21.72 12.91
C ILE A 250 -11.15 -22.30 11.50
N ARG A 251 -10.28 -23.27 11.19
CA ARG A 251 -10.29 -23.97 9.89
C ARG A 251 -11.66 -24.62 9.66
N SER A 252 -12.17 -25.35 10.65
CA SER A 252 -13.45 -26.06 10.56
C SER A 252 -14.61 -25.08 10.37
N TRP A 253 -14.67 -24.04 11.20
CA TRP A 253 -15.73 -23.05 11.12
C TRP A 253 -15.70 -22.28 9.79
N ALA A 254 -14.54 -21.78 9.37
CA ALA A 254 -14.40 -20.96 8.19
C ALA A 254 -14.63 -21.73 6.88
N ASN A 255 -14.25 -23.01 6.81
CA ASN A 255 -14.56 -23.86 5.66
C ASN A 255 -16.06 -24.09 5.47
N ASN A 256 -16.86 -24.03 6.54
CA ASN A 256 -18.30 -24.23 6.51
C ASN A 256 -19.10 -22.93 6.38
N ASN A 257 -18.54 -21.79 6.81
CA ASN A 257 -19.28 -20.53 6.96
C ASN A 257 -18.75 -19.35 6.14
N ASP A 258 -17.44 -19.27 5.86
CA ASP A 258 -16.91 -18.18 5.02
C ASP A 258 -16.92 -18.57 3.54
N THR A 259 -17.91 -18.05 2.80
CA THR A 259 -18.08 -18.29 1.35
C THR A 259 -17.24 -17.36 0.46
N SER A 260 -16.38 -16.53 1.04
CA SER A 260 -15.56 -15.57 0.30
C SER A 260 -14.47 -16.30 -0.50
N SER A 261 -14.27 -15.90 -1.76
CA SER A 261 -13.09 -16.28 -2.53
C SER A 261 -11.85 -15.72 -1.85
N ARG A 262 -10.95 -16.59 -1.39
CA ARG A 262 -9.73 -16.26 -0.65
C ARG A 262 -8.60 -17.23 -0.98
N ASP A 263 -7.38 -16.76 -0.83
CA ASP A 263 -6.15 -17.57 -0.90
C ASP A 263 -5.76 -18.11 0.48
N ALA A 264 -6.05 -17.35 1.55
CA ALA A 264 -5.77 -17.72 2.93
C ALA A 264 -6.82 -17.16 3.91
N GLY A 265 -6.97 -17.79 5.06
CA GLY A 265 -7.70 -17.29 6.23
C GLY A 265 -6.75 -17.10 7.41
N HIS A 266 -6.94 -16.07 8.23
CA HIS A 266 -6.07 -15.84 9.40
C HIS A 266 -6.86 -15.41 10.64
N LEU A 267 -6.65 -16.11 11.75
CA LEU A 267 -7.24 -15.76 13.04
C LEU A 267 -6.34 -14.77 13.79
N PHE A 268 -6.94 -13.68 14.24
CA PHE A 268 -6.35 -12.68 15.12
C PHE A 268 -7.00 -12.86 16.48
N THR A 269 -6.28 -13.45 17.44
CA THR A 269 -6.85 -13.81 18.73
C THR A 269 -6.39 -12.88 19.85
N GLY A 270 -7.31 -12.51 20.74
CA GLY A 270 -6.99 -11.82 21.98
C GLY A 270 -6.70 -12.76 23.15
N THR A 271 -6.82 -14.08 22.92
CA THR A 271 -6.56 -15.15 23.87
C THR A 271 -5.06 -15.36 24.01
N ASP A 272 -4.57 -15.56 25.25
CA ASP A 272 -3.19 -15.94 25.53
C ASP A 272 -3.01 -17.40 25.11
N MET A 273 -2.23 -17.63 24.04
CA MET A 273 -2.14 -18.95 23.43
C MET A 273 -1.17 -19.85 24.20
N SER A 274 -1.46 -21.14 24.16
CA SER A 274 -0.63 -22.17 24.76
C SER A 274 -0.53 -23.37 23.85
N ASP A 275 0.41 -24.27 24.11
CA ASP A 275 0.42 -25.61 23.53
C ASP A 275 0.83 -26.59 24.61
N SER A 276 -0.02 -27.59 24.87
CA SER A 276 0.27 -28.62 25.87
C SER A 276 0.65 -28.02 27.25
N GLY A 277 0.09 -26.84 27.57
CA GLY A 277 0.38 -26.08 28.78
C GLY A 277 1.61 -25.15 28.74
N ASN A 278 2.28 -24.99 27.60
CA ASN A 278 3.37 -24.04 27.40
C ASN A 278 2.83 -22.67 26.94
N PRO A 279 2.90 -21.60 27.78
CA PRO A 279 2.28 -20.31 27.51
C PRO A 279 3.18 -19.37 26.68
N ARG A 280 4.13 -19.90 25.91
CA ARG A 280 5.08 -19.09 25.12
C ARG A 280 4.74 -19.07 23.63
N ILE A 281 3.72 -19.81 23.22
CA ILE A 281 3.28 -19.95 21.84
C ILE A 281 2.46 -18.72 21.49
N VAL A 282 2.77 -18.11 20.35
CA VAL A 282 2.11 -16.86 19.94
C VAL A 282 1.57 -16.90 18.51
N GLY A 283 1.87 -17.97 17.78
CA GLY A 283 1.41 -18.21 16.43
C GLY A 283 1.36 -19.72 16.16
N LEU A 284 0.57 -20.07 15.16
CA LEU A 284 0.63 -21.39 14.52
C LEU A 284 0.04 -21.29 13.11
N ALA A 285 0.60 -22.05 12.18
CA ALA A 285 0.11 -22.10 10.81
C ALA A 285 0.31 -23.46 10.16
N PHE A 286 -0.53 -23.78 9.18
CA PHE A 286 -0.23 -24.88 8.26
C PHE A 286 0.84 -24.46 7.24
N LYS A 287 1.75 -25.37 6.89
CA LYS A 287 2.83 -25.06 5.93
C LYS A 287 2.45 -25.33 4.48
N GLY A 288 2.80 -24.41 3.59
CA GLY A 288 2.77 -24.63 2.13
C GLY A 288 1.38 -24.93 1.60
N VAL A 289 0.39 -24.22 2.13
CA VAL A 289 -1.04 -24.46 1.90
C VAL A 289 -1.68 -23.47 0.95
N VAL A 290 -1.15 -22.25 0.84
CA VAL A 290 -1.70 -21.21 -0.07
C VAL A 290 -1.70 -21.75 -1.50
N CYS A 291 -2.87 -21.74 -2.13
CA CYS A 291 -3.18 -22.35 -3.44
C CYS A 291 -2.95 -23.86 -3.59
N ASN A 292 -2.27 -24.52 -2.66
CA ASN A 292 -1.96 -25.95 -2.74
C ASN A 292 -3.02 -26.81 -2.02
N ALA A 293 -3.43 -26.39 -0.82
CA ALA A 293 -4.44 -27.06 -0.01
C ALA A 293 -5.39 -26.01 0.61
N PRO A 294 -6.32 -25.45 -0.19
CA PRO A 294 -7.15 -24.32 0.23
C PRO A 294 -7.92 -24.57 1.54
N SER A 295 -8.40 -25.78 1.78
CA SER A 295 -9.11 -26.16 3.03
C SER A 295 -8.23 -26.16 4.28
N TYR A 296 -6.91 -26.07 4.13
CA TYR A 296 -5.91 -25.95 5.18
C TYR A 296 -5.17 -24.61 5.15
N SER A 297 -5.57 -23.68 4.27
CA SER A 297 -4.89 -22.38 4.11
C SER A 297 -5.21 -21.41 5.25
N TYR A 298 -4.74 -21.76 6.46
CA TYR A 298 -5.01 -21.05 7.70
C TYR A 298 -3.76 -20.88 8.57
N GLY A 299 -3.76 -19.79 9.32
CA GLY A 299 -2.86 -19.54 10.43
C GLY A 299 -3.53 -18.69 11.50
N GLU A 300 -2.87 -18.53 12.64
CA GLU A 300 -3.36 -17.74 13.76
C GLU A 300 -2.23 -16.99 14.46
N SER A 301 -2.56 -15.86 15.07
CA SER A 301 -1.57 -15.04 15.77
C SER A 301 -2.18 -14.37 16.99
N GLU A 302 -1.36 -14.29 18.04
CA GLU A 302 -1.73 -13.67 19.29
C GLU A 302 -1.61 -12.14 19.24
N TYR A 303 -2.69 -11.47 19.65
CA TYR A 303 -2.86 -10.02 19.69
C TYR A 303 -3.21 -9.49 21.09
N THR A 304 -2.59 -10.07 22.12
CA THR A 304 -2.68 -9.61 23.51
C THR A 304 -2.02 -8.25 23.72
N SER A 305 -2.29 -7.64 24.88
CA SER A 305 -1.69 -6.35 25.26
C SER A 305 -0.16 -6.40 25.39
N THR A 306 0.39 -7.56 25.76
CA THR A 306 1.82 -7.83 25.90
C THR A 306 2.51 -7.96 24.53
N ASN A 307 1.81 -8.51 23.53
CA ASN A 307 2.35 -8.80 22.20
C ASN A 307 2.06 -7.71 21.15
N GLU A 308 1.35 -6.63 21.51
CA GLU A 308 0.96 -5.52 20.63
C GLU A 308 2.08 -4.99 19.71
N ALA A 309 3.31 -4.93 20.21
CA ALA A 309 4.48 -4.41 19.49
C ALA A 309 5.02 -5.35 18.41
N ILE A 310 4.77 -6.65 18.54
CA ILE A 310 5.28 -7.72 17.67
C ILE A 310 4.19 -8.44 16.90
N ALA A 311 2.91 -8.19 17.20
CA ALA A 311 1.83 -9.00 16.63
C ALA A 311 1.78 -9.00 15.09
N ALA A 312 2.15 -7.90 14.44
CA ALA A 312 2.31 -7.89 12.98
C ALA A 312 3.51 -8.72 12.46
N ILE A 313 4.53 -8.94 13.29
CA ILE A 313 5.69 -9.79 12.98
C ILE A 313 5.24 -11.25 13.08
N ILE A 314 4.48 -11.61 14.12
CA ILE A 314 3.92 -12.96 14.28
C ILE A 314 3.04 -13.32 13.07
N THR A 315 2.08 -12.46 12.69
CA THR A 315 1.26 -12.72 11.49
C THR A 315 2.08 -12.81 10.21
N ALA A 316 3.16 -12.03 10.07
CA ALA A 316 4.04 -12.15 8.92
C ALA A 316 4.87 -13.45 8.93
N HIS A 317 5.19 -14.00 10.11
CA HIS A 317 5.82 -15.30 10.28
C HIS A 317 4.87 -16.42 9.82
N GLU A 318 3.66 -16.44 10.36
CA GLU A 318 2.65 -17.46 10.06
C GLU A 318 2.23 -17.48 8.59
N LEU A 319 2.05 -16.31 7.98
CA LEU A 319 1.79 -16.23 6.55
C LEU A 319 3.00 -16.71 5.72
N GLY A 320 4.21 -16.66 6.28
CA GLY A 320 5.43 -17.21 5.69
C GLY A 320 5.36 -18.74 5.65
N HIS A 321 4.92 -19.37 6.73
CA HIS A 321 4.63 -20.81 6.78
C HIS A 321 3.55 -21.20 5.77
N ASN A 322 2.41 -20.48 5.73
CA ASN A 322 1.36 -20.73 4.74
C ASN A 322 1.88 -20.69 3.29
N LEU A 323 2.89 -19.85 3.01
CA LEU A 323 3.60 -19.73 1.73
C LEU A 323 4.80 -20.67 1.58
N GLY A 324 4.99 -21.64 2.48
CA GLY A 324 5.93 -22.74 2.33
C GLY A 324 7.31 -22.54 2.97
N ALA A 325 7.54 -21.47 3.72
CA ALA A 325 8.78 -21.32 4.49
C ALA A 325 8.82 -22.26 5.70
N ASP A 326 10.01 -22.76 6.03
CA ASP A 326 10.31 -23.41 7.32
C ASP A 326 10.96 -22.43 8.27
N HIS A 327 11.11 -22.81 9.54
CA HIS A 327 11.95 -22.05 10.45
C HIS A 327 13.40 -21.98 9.94
N ASP A 328 14.02 -20.80 10.05
CA ASP A 328 15.42 -20.58 9.75
C ASP A 328 16.13 -19.99 10.98
N ASP A 329 16.81 -20.85 11.72
CA ASP A 329 17.55 -20.49 12.93
C ASP A 329 19.06 -20.31 12.68
N THR A 330 19.49 -20.31 11.41
CA THR A 330 20.90 -20.06 11.06
C THR A 330 21.34 -18.64 11.42
N SER A 331 20.39 -17.71 11.42
CA SER A 331 20.55 -16.32 11.87
C SER A 331 19.19 -15.75 12.26
N GLN A 332 19.14 -14.74 13.13
CA GLN A 332 17.87 -14.10 13.48
C GLN A 332 17.27 -13.41 12.25
N ASN A 333 16.08 -13.86 11.86
CA ASN A 333 15.31 -13.35 10.73
C ASN A 333 13.81 -13.51 11.02
N LEU A 334 12.97 -13.10 10.08
CA LEU A 334 11.52 -13.15 10.26
C LEU A 334 10.99 -14.57 10.48
N MET A 335 11.64 -15.60 9.92
CA MET A 335 11.27 -17.01 10.07
C MET A 335 12.06 -17.74 11.17
N SER A 336 12.72 -17.05 12.11
CA SER A 336 13.35 -17.76 13.24
C SER A 336 12.27 -18.32 14.19
N SER A 337 12.48 -19.52 14.70
CA SER A 337 11.56 -20.21 15.65
C SER A 337 11.40 -19.46 16.97
N THR A 338 12.35 -18.59 17.28
CA THR A 338 12.24 -17.59 18.33
C THR A 338 12.16 -16.20 17.73
N LEU A 339 11.00 -15.56 17.84
CA LEU A 339 10.76 -14.24 17.27
C LEU A 339 11.50 -13.15 18.07
N ASP A 340 12.28 -12.32 17.38
CA ASP A 340 12.80 -11.04 17.89
C ASP A 340 12.16 -9.89 17.08
N PRO A 341 11.52 -8.90 17.73
CA PRO A 341 10.96 -7.72 17.05
C PRO A 341 11.95 -6.92 16.20
N ASN A 342 13.24 -7.20 16.36
CA ASN A 342 14.32 -6.57 15.63
C ASN A 342 14.71 -7.28 14.34
N HIS A 343 14.02 -8.36 13.98
CA HIS A 343 14.34 -9.14 12.79
C HIS A 343 13.08 -9.33 11.93
N THR A 344 12.73 -8.26 11.21
CA THR A 344 11.52 -8.17 10.37
C THR A 344 11.73 -8.52 8.90
N GLN A 345 12.86 -9.12 8.56
CA GLN A 345 13.24 -9.45 7.17
C GLN A 345 13.37 -10.96 7.00
N PHE A 346 12.85 -11.50 5.90
CA PHE A 346 13.08 -12.89 5.52
C PHE A 346 14.55 -13.16 5.22
N SER A 347 15.04 -14.33 5.61
CA SER A 347 16.34 -14.83 5.17
C SER A 347 16.34 -15.20 3.68
N SER A 348 17.53 -15.40 3.09
CA SER A 348 17.64 -15.92 1.72
C SER A 348 17.04 -17.31 1.56
N THR A 349 17.11 -18.14 2.62
CA THR A 349 16.51 -19.48 2.66
C THR A 349 15.00 -19.38 2.56
N SER A 350 14.39 -18.58 3.44
CA SER A 350 12.94 -18.36 3.48
C SER A 350 12.44 -17.76 2.16
N ILE A 351 13.16 -16.79 1.60
CA ILE A 351 12.83 -16.20 0.29
C ILE A 351 12.82 -17.26 -0.81
N SER A 352 13.79 -18.18 -0.80
CA SER A 352 13.88 -19.24 -1.82
C SER A 352 12.73 -20.24 -1.69
N GLN A 353 12.38 -20.63 -0.46
CA GLN A 353 11.25 -21.53 -0.18
C GLN A 353 9.91 -20.92 -0.63
N ILE A 354 9.64 -19.66 -0.25
CA ILE A 354 8.42 -18.94 -0.64
C ILE A 354 8.32 -18.80 -2.16
N ASN A 355 9.41 -18.41 -2.83
CA ASN A 355 9.41 -18.29 -4.29
C ASN A 355 9.16 -19.64 -4.98
N SER A 356 9.72 -20.73 -4.44
CA SER A 356 9.49 -22.09 -4.95
C SER A 356 8.04 -22.52 -4.79
N HIS A 357 7.42 -22.22 -3.64
CA HIS A 357 6.00 -22.49 -3.39
C HIS A 357 5.13 -21.73 -4.38
N ILE A 358 5.34 -20.42 -4.53
CA ILE A 358 4.58 -19.57 -5.45
C ILE A 358 4.77 -20.00 -6.90
N SER A 359 5.99 -20.34 -7.33
CA SER A 359 6.22 -20.81 -8.70
C SER A 359 5.49 -22.12 -9.00
N THR A 360 5.26 -22.95 -7.98
CA THR A 360 4.63 -24.26 -8.12
C THR A 360 3.10 -24.17 -8.01
N TYR A 361 2.60 -23.43 -7.02
CA TYR A 361 1.18 -23.44 -6.65
C TYR A 361 0.46 -22.11 -6.84
N GLY A 362 1.17 -20.98 -6.98
CA GLY A 362 0.64 -19.61 -6.92
C GLY A 362 -0.33 -19.18 -8.04
N SER A 363 -0.91 -20.12 -8.78
CA SER A 363 -1.89 -19.88 -9.84
C SER A 363 -3.23 -19.31 -9.32
N CYS A 364 -3.58 -19.57 -8.05
CA CYS A 364 -4.79 -19.02 -7.45
C CYS A 364 -4.65 -17.53 -7.10
N MET A 365 -3.41 -17.09 -6.81
CA MET A 365 -3.14 -15.73 -6.39
C MET A 365 -3.38 -14.73 -7.50
N THR A 366 -4.04 -13.62 -7.17
CA THR A 366 -4.18 -12.51 -8.11
C THR A 366 -2.80 -11.94 -8.44
N GLN A 367 -2.45 -11.94 -9.72
CA GLN A 367 -1.24 -11.27 -10.20
C GLN A 367 -1.57 -9.81 -10.50
N GLU A 368 -1.13 -8.91 -9.62
CA GLU A 368 -0.94 -7.54 -10.03
C GLU A 368 0.25 -7.53 -11.00
N ASN A 369 -0.05 -7.38 -12.28
CA ASN A 369 0.95 -6.86 -13.20
C ASN A 369 1.38 -5.51 -12.63
N THR A 370 2.52 -5.46 -11.96
CA THR A 370 3.20 -4.18 -11.72
C THR A 370 3.83 -3.72 -13.01
N ASP A 371 3.02 -3.66 -14.07
CA ASP A 371 3.29 -2.67 -15.08
C ASP A 371 3.13 -1.34 -14.34
N PRO A 372 4.23 -0.60 -14.13
CA PRO A 372 4.17 0.62 -13.36
C PRO A 372 3.21 1.53 -14.07
N VAL A 373 2.05 1.75 -13.43
CA VAL A 373 1.24 2.97 -13.47
C VAL A 373 1.83 3.92 -14.50
N THR A 374 1.31 3.87 -15.74
CA THR A 374 1.90 4.61 -16.85
C THR A 374 2.07 6.06 -16.41
N LYS A 375 3.30 6.48 -16.05
CA LYS A 375 3.51 7.87 -15.71
C LYS A 375 3.34 8.60 -17.00
N ILE A 376 2.23 9.30 -17.15
CA ILE A 376 2.03 10.19 -18.27
C ILE A 376 3.10 11.28 -18.12
N GLY A 377 4.11 11.20 -18.97
CA GLY A 377 5.25 12.10 -18.98
C GLY A 377 4.87 13.49 -19.46
N LYS A 378 5.83 14.23 -20.00
CA LYS A 378 5.59 15.60 -20.44
C LYS A 378 4.68 15.60 -21.68
N LEU A 379 3.44 16.04 -21.52
CA LEU A 379 2.59 16.48 -22.63
C LEU A 379 3.25 17.71 -23.28
N LYS A 380 3.73 17.55 -24.51
CA LYS A 380 4.20 18.65 -25.35
C LYS A 380 3.12 18.97 -26.36
N VAL A 381 2.68 20.23 -26.38
CA VAL A 381 1.73 20.72 -27.36
C VAL A 381 2.43 21.75 -28.23
N ASN A 382 2.69 21.38 -29.49
CA ASN A 382 3.26 22.28 -30.48
C ASN A 382 2.15 22.69 -31.44
N ALA A 383 2.02 23.99 -31.65
CA ALA A 383 1.00 24.58 -32.51
C ALA A 383 1.65 25.07 -33.81
N SER A 384 1.11 24.64 -34.96
CA SER A 384 1.35 25.33 -36.23
C SER A 384 0.14 26.24 -36.56
N ARG A 385 0.22 26.99 -37.67
CA ARG A 385 -0.88 27.88 -38.11
C ARG A 385 -2.20 27.14 -38.39
N SER A 386 -2.16 25.82 -38.63
CA SER A 386 -3.30 25.03 -39.13
C SER A 386 -3.53 23.70 -38.42
N THR A 387 -2.64 23.24 -37.54
CA THR A 387 -2.75 21.97 -36.80
C THR A 387 -2.06 22.09 -35.43
N PHE A 388 -2.35 21.18 -34.50
CA PHE A 388 -1.53 21.03 -33.31
C PHE A 388 -1.09 19.57 -33.11
N LYS A 389 0.14 19.40 -32.61
CA LYS A 389 0.71 18.09 -32.30
C LYS A 389 0.80 17.97 -30.78
N ALA A 390 0.15 16.94 -30.23
CA ALA A 390 0.24 16.56 -28.83
C ALA A 390 1.10 15.30 -28.69
N VAL A 391 2.31 15.44 -28.17
CA VAL A 391 3.18 14.29 -27.92
C VAL A 391 3.00 13.86 -26.47
N ILE A 392 2.60 12.60 -26.27
CA ILE A 392 2.38 12.00 -24.96
C ILE A 392 3.48 10.97 -24.74
N LYS A 393 4.51 11.38 -24.00
CA LYS A 393 5.55 10.44 -23.62
C LYS A 393 5.07 9.62 -22.42
N LEU A 394 4.85 8.33 -22.57
CA LEU A 394 4.60 7.44 -21.45
C LEU A 394 5.96 7.07 -20.85
N THR A 395 6.10 7.12 -19.54
CA THR A 395 7.39 6.85 -18.87
C THR A 395 7.22 5.67 -17.93
N ALA A 396 7.84 4.54 -18.32
CA ALA A 396 7.77 3.21 -17.71
C ALA A 396 6.41 2.49 -17.87
N GLY A 397 6.47 1.20 -18.21
CA GLY A 397 5.35 0.27 -18.38
C GLY A 397 4.83 0.10 -19.83
N SER A 398 4.13 -1.01 -20.11
CA SER A 398 3.30 -1.16 -21.30
C SER A 398 1.96 -0.40 -21.14
N ALA A 399 1.33 0.01 -22.25
CA ALA A 399 -0.02 0.58 -22.27
C ALA A 399 -1.03 -0.43 -22.86
N GLU A 400 -0.67 -1.71 -22.82
CA GLU A 400 -1.50 -2.79 -23.34
C GLU A 400 -2.80 -2.88 -22.54
N GLY A 401 -3.94 -2.99 -23.21
CA GLY A 401 -5.28 -2.95 -22.58
C GLY A 401 -5.76 -1.57 -22.10
N CYS A 402 -4.94 -0.53 -22.14
CA CYS A 402 -5.33 0.81 -21.69
C CYS A 402 -5.94 1.68 -22.80
N THR A 403 -7.01 2.40 -22.47
CA THR A 403 -7.48 3.55 -23.24
C THR A 403 -6.78 4.82 -22.77
N VAL A 404 -6.14 5.55 -23.68
CA VAL A 404 -5.55 6.85 -23.40
C VAL A 404 -6.33 7.93 -24.12
N ALA A 405 -6.84 8.91 -23.35
CA ALA A 405 -7.75 9.93 -23.82
C ALA A 405 -7.19 11.33 -23.56
N LEU A 406 -7.07 12.15 -24.61
CA LEU A 406 -6.68 13.55 -24.55
C LEU A 406 -7.92 14.43 -24.36
N TYR A 407 -7.93 15.23 -23.29
CA TYR A 407 -8.99 16.17 -22.96
C TYR A 407 -8.51 17.62 -23.05
N ALA A 408 -9.43 18.52 -23.38
CA ALA A 408 -9.23 19.96 -23.34
C ALA A 408 -10.29 20.68 -22.50
N GLY A 409 -9.88 21.70 -21.76
CA GLY A 409 -10.75 22.46 -20.85
C GLY A 409 -10.53 23.97 -20.95
N ARG A 410 -11.61 24.75 -20.73
CA ARG A 410 -11.58 26.22 -20.71
C ARG A 410 -10.93 26.80 -19.45
N LYS A 411 -10.94 26.04 -18.35
CA LYS A 411 -10.29 26.35 -17.07
C LYS A 411 -9.45 25.15 -16.63
N ARG A 412 -8.34 25.38 -15.92
CA ARG A 412 -7.54 24.28 -15.33
C ARG A 412 -8.36 23.35 -14.45
N ALA A 413 -9.30 23.91 -13.67
CA ALA A 413 -10.16 23.16 -12.76
C ALA A 413 -11.10 22.16 -13.45
N HIS A 414 -11.37 22.33 -14.75
CA HIS A 414 -12.20 21.38 -15.50
C HIS A 414 -11.44 20.08 -15.81
N LEU A 415 -10.11 20.08 -15.71
CA LEU A 415 -9.24 18.94 -16.03
C LEU A 415 -8.72 18.26 -14.75
N SER A 416 -9.49 18.31 -13.66
CA SER A 416 -9.25 17.51 -12.46
C SER A 416 -9.94 16.14 -12.59
N ALA A 417 -9.48 15.16 -11.83
CA ALA A 417 -10.07 13.81 -11.81
C ALA A 417 -11.60 13.82 -11.63
N SER A 418 -12.11 14.66 -10.73
CA SER A 418 -13.55 14.79 -10.46
C SER A 418 -14.38 15.54 -11.53
N ASN A 419 -13.74 16.20 -12.49
CA ASN A 419 -14.44 17.11 -13.41
C ASN A 419 -14.14 16.82 -14.89
N ILE A 420 -13.11 16.03 -15.21
CA ILE A 420 -12.63 15.88 -16.60
C ILE A 420 -13.65 15.20 -17.50
N ASP A 421 -14.37 14.22 -16.99
CA ASP A 421 -15.40 13.50 -17.78
C ASP A 421 -16.68 14.33 -17.98
N SER A 422 -17.00 15.26 -17.06
CA SER A 422 -18.24 16.06 -17.09
C SER A 422 -18.07 17.50 -17.58
N LYS A 423 -16.88 18.09 -17.43
CA LYS A 423 -16.61 19.53 -17.67
C LYS A 423 -15.50 19.80 -18.68
N ALA A 424 -14.75 18.78 -19.09
CA ALA A 424 -13.78 18.88 -20.18
C ALA A 424 -14.33 18.26 -21.47
N THR A 425 -13.65 18.53 -22.57
CA THR A 425 -14.00 18.01 -23.89
C THR A 425 -12.99 16.96 -24.28
N LEU A 426 -13.44 15.74 -24.55
CA LEU A 426 -12.64 14.69 -25.18
C LEU A 426 -12.24 15.16 -26.59
N ILE A 427 -10.94 15.12 -26.89
CA ILE A 427 -10.38 15.53 -28.17
C ILE A 427 -10.05 14.32 -29.03
N SER A 428 -9.46 13.29 -28.43
CA SER A 428 -9.09 12.05 -29.10
C SER A 428 -8.82 10.97 -28.06
N SER A 429 -9.16 9.74 -28.36
CA SER A 429 -8.81 8.54 -27.59
C SER A 429 -8.08 7.55 -28.48
N PHE A 430 -7.21 6.74 -27.88
CA PHE A 430 -6.45 5.72 -28.58
C PHE A 430 -6.17 4.52 -27.65
N SER A 431 -6.11 3.34 -28.26
CA SER A 431 -5.72 2.07 -27.65
C SER A 431 -4.44 1.58 -28.34
N GLY A 432 -3.36 1.30 -27.59
CA GLY A 432 -2.13 0.81 -28.21
C GLY A 432 -1.00 0.51 -27.22
N SER A 433 -0.16 -0.47 -27.56
CA SER A 433 0.80 -1.17 -26.69
C SER A 433 2.21 -0.57 -26.59
N SER A 434 2.42 0.71 -26.94
CA SER A 434 3.79 1.25 -27.04
C SER A 434 4.17 2.25 -25.94
N SER A 435 5.45 2.23 -25.55
CA SER A 435 6.06 3.11 -24.52
C SER A 435 6.14 4.59 -24.93
N ASN A 436 5.85 4.95 -26.18
CA ASN A 436 5.82 6.34 -26.66
C ASN A 436 4.68 6.55 -27.65
N MET A 437 3.67 7.36 -27.29
CA MET A 437 2.52 7.62 -28.17
C MET A 437 2.50 9.08 -28.65
N THR A 438 2.45 9.26 -29.97
CA THR A 438 2.37 10.57 -30.59
C THR A 438 1.00 10.76 -31.22
N VAL A 439 0.22 11.72 -30.73
CA VAL A 439 -1.09 12.05 -31.29
C VAL A 439 -0.98 13.36 -32.09
N LYS A 440 -1.28 13.28 -33.38
CA LYS A 440 -1.47 14.47 -34.23
C LYS A 440 -2.97 14.74 -34.31
N VAL A 441 -3.41 15.92 -33.87
CA VAL A 441 -4.83 16.29 -33.91
C VAL A 441 -5.01 17.45 -34.89
N ARG A 442 -5.94 17.29 -35.85
CA ARG A 442 -6.19 18.28 -36.91
C ARG A 442 -7.14 19.42 -36.50
N GLY A 443 -7.79 19.33 -35.35
CA GLY A 443 -8.71 20.36 -34.86
C GLY A 443 -9.05 20.22 -33.38
N ILE A 444 -9.73 21.22 -32.82
CA ILE A 444 -10.26 21.18 -31.45
C ILE A 444 -11.79 21.28 -31.50
N SER A 445 -12.52 20.62 -30.61
CA SER A 445 -13.99 20.71 -30.61
C SER A 445 -14.49 22.16 -30.61
N ASP A 446 -15.58 22.41 -31.33
CA ASP A 446 -16.33 23.67 -31.33
C ASP A 446 -16.72 24.13 -29.92
N LYS A 447 -16.85 23.19 -28.97
CA LYS A 447 -17.11 23.47 -27.55
C LYS A 447 -16.02 24.32 -26.90
N ILE A 448 -14.83 24.48 -27.47
CA ILE A 448 -13.76 25.31 -26.92
C ILE A 448 -13.34 26.48 -27.84
N LYS A 449 -14.06 26.74 -28.93
CA LYS A 449 -13.73 27.76 -29.95
C LYS A 449 -13.62 29.20 -29.45
N ASN A 450 -14.34 29.54 -28.40
CA ASN A 450 -14.38 30.90 -27.82
C ASN A 450 -13.57 31.02 -26.52
N ALA A 451 -12.78 30.01 -26.16
CA ALA A 451 -12.04 30.01 -24.90
C ALA A 451 -10.94 31.09 -24.90
N GLY A 452 -10.81 31.83 -23.79
CA GLY A 452 -9.70 32.77 -23.59
C GLY A 452 -8.37 32.08 -23.37
N ASN A 453 -8.40 30.89 -22.76
CA ASN A 453 -7.28 29.97 -22.59
C ASN A 453 -7.79 28.55 -22.82
N VAL A 454 -6.94 27.68 -23.36
CA VAL A 454 -7.21 26.24 -23.44
C VAL A 454 -6.13 25.51 -22.65
N TYR A 455 -6.58 24.58 -21.84
CA TYR A 455 -5.74 23.66 -21.07
C TYR A 455 -5.95 22.26 -21.59
N PHE A 456 -4.94 21.41 -21.45
CA PHE A 456 -4.96 20.02 -21.88
C PHE A 456 -4.53 19.10 -20.74
N ALA A 457 -5.14 17.93 -20.68
CA ALA A 457 -4.74 16.82 -19.83
C ALA A 457 -5.02 15.50 -20.53
N VAL A 458 -4.26 14.47 -20.19
CA VAL A 458 -4.46 13.10 -20.64
C VAL A 458 -5.00 12.30 -19.47
N LYS A 459 -6.01 11.48 -19.74
CA LYS A 459 -6.54 10.43 -18.88
C LYS A 459 -6.12 9.09 -19.46
N THR A 460 -5.58 8.20 -18.65
CA THR A 460 -5.37 6.80 -19.02
C THR A 460 -6.32 5.95 -18.19
N SER A 461 -7.07 5.06 -18.82
CA SER A 461 -7.99 4.12 -18.18
C SER A 461 -7.61 2.72 -18.63
N CYS A 462 -7.18 1.87 -17.69
CA CYS A 462 -6.79 0.49 -17.92
C CYS A 462 -7.72 -0.36 -17.07
N ASP A 463 -8.64 -1.08 -17.70
CA ASP A 463 -9.75 -1.80 -17.03
C ASP A 463 -10.58 -0.95 -16.04
N SER A 464 -11.58 -1.56 -15.40
CA SER A 464 -12.60 -0.88 -14.61
C SER A 464 -12.08 -0.25 -13.30
N SER A 465 -10.87 -0.57 -12.88
CA SER A 465 -10.31 -0.24 -11.56
C SER A 465 -9.17 0.79 -11.58
N TYR A 466 -8.60 1.10 -12.75
CA TYR A 466 -7.40 1.93 -12.82
C TYR A 466 -7.51 3.11 -13.77
N THR A 467 -7.46 4.33 -13.21
CA THR A 467 -7.47 5.59 -13.99
C THR A 467 -6.39 6.55 -13.48
N ASN A 468 -5.58 7.09 -14.39
CA ASN A 468 -4.53 8.06 -14.08
C ASN A 468 -4.65 9.34 -14.93
N TYR A 469 -4.09 10.44 -14.44
CA TYR A 469 -4.20 11.77 -15.03
C TYR A 469 -2.85 12.46 -15.16
N SER A 470 -2.57 13.02 -16.33
CA SER A 470 -1.37 13.84 -16.54
C SER A 470 -1.47 15.18 -15.81
N SER A 471 -0.34 15.85 -15.59
CA SER A 471 -0.37 17.26 -15.17
C SER A 471 -1.07 18.15 -16.19
N VAL A 472 -2.00 19.00 -15.76
CA VAL A 472 -2.67 19.97 -16.64
C VAL A 472 -1.67 20.95 -17.26
N LYS A 473 -1.65 21.03 -18.59
CA LYS A 473 -0.81 21.97 -19.35
C LYS A 473 -1.64 23.07 -19.99
N GLY A 474 -1.24 24.31 -19.77
CA GLY A 474 -1.74 25.43 -20.58
C GLY A 474 -0.87 25.61 -21.81
N LEU A 475 -1.48 26.03 -22.92
CA LEU A 475 -0.74 26.28 -24.16
C LEU A 475 0.14 27.53 -24.03
N ALA A 476 1.45 27.36 -24.22
CA ALA A 476 2.37 28.45 -24.55
C ALA A 476 2.44 28.53 -26.08
N LEU A 477 2.00 29.64 -26.67
CA LEU A 477 2.30 29.92 -28.06
C LEU A 477 3.68 30.57 -28.10
N GLU A 478 4.59 30.03 -28.90
CA GLU A 478 5.83 30.73 -29.25
C GLU A 478 5.43 31.96 -30.07
N GLY A 479 5.67 33.16 -29.53
CA GLY A 479 5.61 34.41 -30.29
C GLY A 479 4.29 35.16 -30.43
N GLY A 480 3.31 35.07 -29.50
CA GLY A 480 2.09 35.89 -29.64
C GLY A 480 1.28 36.15 -28.36
N GLY A 481 0.95 37.42 -28.12
CA GLY A 481 0.08 37.87 -27.02
C GLY A 481 -1.37 37.32 -27.08
N LYS A 482 -2.20 37.63 -26.07
CA LYS A 482 -3.56 37.06 -25.87
C LYS A 482 -4.49 37.07 -27.11
N ARG A 483 -4.40 38.08 -27.99
CA ARG A 483 -5.19 38.17 -29.24
C ARG A 483 -4.86 37.07 -30.25
N SER A 484 -3.58 36.70 -30.37
CA SER A 484 -3.13 35.62 -31.26
C SER A 484 -3.66 34.25 -30.84
N LYS A 485 -3.76 34.01 -29.52
CA LYS A 485 -4.31 32.78 -28.93
C LYS A 485 -5.76 32.55 -29.30
N ARG A 486 -6.63 33.56 -29.12
CA ARG A 486 -8.06 33.46 -29.47
C ARG A 486 -8.28 33.23 -30.97
N LYS A 487 -7.54 33.93 -31.84
CA LYS A 487 -7.64 33.78 -33.30
C LYS A 487 -7.23 32.38 -33.76
N TRP A 488 -6.21 31.81 -33.13
CA TRP A 488 -5.76 30.44 -33.39
C TRP A 488 -6.77 29.37 -32.93
N ILE A 489 -7.30 29.50 -31.71
CA ILE A 489 -8.33 28.58 -31.17
C ILE A 489 -9.54 28.53 -32.12
N LYS A 490 -10.01 29.69 -32.60
CA LYS A 490 -11.13 29.75 -33.56
C LYS A 490 -10.84 29.02 -34.87
N ARG A 491 -9.62 29.15 -35.41
CA ARG A 491 -9.22 28.49 -36.68
C ARG A 491 -9.08 26.98 -36.55
N LEU A 492 -8.64 26.47 -35.39
CA LEU A 492 -8.58 25.03 -35.16
C LEU A 492 -9.95 24.40 -34.92
N ALA A 493 -10.90 25.17 -34.35
CA ALA A 493 -12.27 24.70 -34.18
C ALA A 493 -12.98 24.50 -35.53
N GLN A 494 -12.78 25.45 -36.45
CA GLN A 494 -13.28 25.39 -37.83
C GLN A 494 -12.73 24.23 -38.68
N LYS A 495 -11.66 23.55 -38.23
CA LYS A 495 -11.08 22.39 -38.91
C LYS A 495 -11.39 21.06 -38.23
N ALA A 496 -12.10 21.08 -37.11
CA ALA A 496 -12.53 19.88 -36.39
C ALA A 496 -13.90 19.37 -36.84
N SER A 497 -14.66 20.19 -37.59
CA SER A 497 -15.91 19.84 -38.26
C SER A 497 -15.68 19.02 -39.51
#